data_AF-A0A7M3WZB9-F1
#
_entry.id   AF-A0A7M3WZB9-F1
#
_cell.length_a   1.000
_cell.length_b   1.000
_cell.length_c   1.000
_cell.angle_alpha   90.00
_cell.angle_beta   90.00
_cell.angle_gamma   90.00
#
_symmetry.space_group_name_H-M   'P 1'
#
loop_
_entity.id
_entity.type
_entity.pdbx_description
1 polymer ?
#
loop_
_entity_poly.entity_id
_entity_poly.type
_entity_poly.pdbx_seq_one_letter_code
_entity_poly.pdbx_strand_id
1 'polypeptide(L)'
;MVRVTVVGAGIAGLTAALYAVTAGHHVVVLDRTDRIGGRATSQTVEGAPFGYGLHLLHKRGPLMKVVRKISRLRMVLSSPRLDRLHVVGVGPLRPRNNVRLAAQLRRTLKQADPSSPAVLGAALAAGSGVQRFDQRYTALQKGRLAVVGEGWAGIVGRMAAALDEVGVLIEAHCRVENIENGR
;
A
#
# COMPACT_ATOMS: atom_id res chain seq x y z
N MET A 1 -9.36 9.23 -28.77
CA MET A 1 -10.20 9.06 -27.58
C MET A 1 -10.87 7.70 -27.65
N VAL A 2 -10.75 6.86 -26.61
CA VAL A 2 -11.38 5.53 -26.54
C VAL A 2 -12.16 5.36 -25.23
N ARG A 3 -13.05 4.38 -25.17
CA ARG A 3 -13.73 3.99 -23.93
C ARG A 3 -12.87 2.96 -23.18
N VAL A 4 -12.62 3.22 -21.89
CA VAL A 4 -11.82 2.36 -21.03
C VAL A 4 -12.67 1.95 -19.82
N THR A 5 -12.86 0.66 -19.64
CA THR A 5 -13.46 0.10 -18.43
C THR A 5 -12.36 -0.47 -17.56
N VAL A 6 -12.25 0.02 -16.34
CA VAL A 6 -11.30 -0.48 -15.33
C VAL A 6 -12.06 -1.36 -14.35
N VAL A 7 -11.65 -2.62 -14.21
CA VAL A 7 -12.25 -3.56 -13.25
C VAL A 7 -11.44 -3.58 -11.95
N GLY A 8 -12.05 -3.09 -10.87
CA GLY A 8 -11.54 -3.02 -9.51
C GLY A 8 -11.07 -1.62 -9.10
N ALA A 9 -11.73 -1.02 -8.11
CA ALA A 9 -11.40 0.28 -7.52
C ALA A 9 -10.30 0.20 -6.43
N GLY A 10 -9.36 -0.75 -6.57
CA GLY A 10 -8.14 -0.78 -5.76
C GLY A 10 -7.10 0.24 -6.23
N ILE A 11 -6.00 0.41 -5.49
CA ILE A 11 -4.92 1.36 -5.89
C ILE A 11 -4.46 1.19 -7.34
N ALA A 12 -4.34 -0.05 -7.82
CA ALA A 12 -3.93 -0.32 -9.20
C ALA A 12 -4.97 0.21 -10.20
N GLY A 13 -6.25 -0.10 -10.01
CA GLY A 13 -7.32 0.37 -10.90
C GLY A 13 -7.53 1.87 -10.84
N LEU A 14 -7.54 2.47 -9.64
CA LEU A 14 -7.63 3.92 -9.49
C LEU A 14 -6.44 4.64 -10.16
N THR A 15 -5.23 4.08 -10.04
CA THR A 15 -4.05 4.62 -10.75
C THR A 15 -4.22 4.49 -12.26
N ALA A 16 -4.67 3.33 -12.76
CA ALA A 16 -4.91 3.12 -14.19
C ALA A 16 -5.97 4.09 -14.74
N ALA A 17 -7.06 4.29 -14.00
CA ALA A 17 -8.11 5.24 -14.34
C ALA A 17 -7.57 6.68 -14.41
N LEU A 18 -6.76 7.10 -13.43
CA LEU A 18 -6.13 8.42 -13.42
C LEU A 18 -5.25 8.65 -14.65
N TYR A 19 -4.44 7.66 -15.03
CA TYR A 19 -3.60 7.77 -16.23
C TYR A 19 -4.43 7.76 -17.51
N ALA A 20 -5.44 6.90 -17.62
CA ALA A 20 -6.30 6.82 -18.80
C ALA A 20 -7.12 8.11 -19.02
N VAL A 21 -7.70 8.69 -17.96
CA VAL A 21 -8.46 9.94 -18.09
C VAL A 21 -7.53 11.12 -18.41
N THR A 22 -6.33 11.17 -17.80
CA THR A 22 -5.32 12.18 -18.12
C THR A 22 -4.85 12.09 -19.58
N ALA A 23 -4.91 10.90 -20.19
CA ALA A 23 -4.62 10.69 -21.62
C ALA A 23 -5.81 11.05 -22.55
N GLY A 24 -6.90 11.62 -22.03
CA GLY A 24 -8.07 12.02 -22.82
C GLY A 24 -8.93 10.84 -23.25
N HIS A 25 -9.05 9.81 -22.42
CA HIS A 25 -9.97 8.69 -22.63
C HIS A 25 -11.21 8.82 -21.75
N HIS A 26 -12.31 8.23 -22.21
CA HIS A 26 -13.55 8.15 -21.42
C HIS A 26 -13.47 6.91 -20.52
N VAL A 27 -13.41 7.11 -19.21
CA VAL A 27 -13.09 6.05 -18.25
C VAL A 27 -14.28 5.79 -17.33
N VAL A 28 -14.56 4.52 -17.07
CA VAL A 28 -15.45 4.06 -15.99
C VAL A 28 -14.71 3.02 -15.17
N VAL A 29 -14.84 3.08 -13.84
CA VAL A 29 -14.31 2.08 -12.91
C VAL A 29 -15.47 1.27 -12.36
N LEU A 30 -15.35 -0.05 -12.32
CA LEU A 30 -16.34 -0.97 -11.75
C LEU A 30 -15.73 -1.67 -10.54
N ASP A 31 -16.41 -1.72 -9.41
CA ASP A 31 -15.99 -2.51 -8.25
C ASP A 31 -17.13 -3.39 -7.75
N ARG A 32 -16.78 -4.55 -7.19
CA ARG A 32 -17.75 -5.50 -6.64
C ARG A 32 -18.31 -5.08 -5.28
N THR A 33 -17.63 -4.16 -4.60
CA THR A 33 -17.95 -3.69 -3.25
C THR A 33 -18.42 -2.25 -3.27
N ASP A 34 -19.01 -1.79 -2.17
CA ASP A 34 -19.34 -0.39 -1.87
C ASP A 34 -18.13 0.41 -1.34
N ARG A 35 -16.95 -0.21 -1.26
CA ARG A 35 -15.76 0.38 -0.65
C ARG A 35 -14.60 0.40 -1.62
N ILE A 36 -14.13 1.60 -1.93
CA ILE A 36 -12.93 1.80 -2.72
C ILE A 36 -11.65 1.41 -1.96
N GLY A 37 -10.59 1.11 -2.71
CA GLY A 37 -9.25 0.84 -2.20
C GLY A 37 -8.86 -0.63 -2.13
N GLY A 38 -9.83 -1.54 -2.17
CA GLY A 38 -9.58 -2.99 -2.06
C GLY A 38 -8.70 -3.32 -0.83
N ARG A 39 -7.63 -4.09 -1.02
CA ARG A 39 -6.68 -4.44 0.07
C ARG A 39 -5.89 -3.26 0.62
N ALA A 40 -5.89 -2.12 -0.06
CA ALA A 40 -5.21 -0.92 0.35
C ALA A 40 -6.19 0.11 0.92
N THR A 41 -7.24 -0.37 1.59
CA THR A 41 -8.12 0.46 2.41
C THR A 41 -7.81 0.24 3.89
N SER A 42 -8.42 1.07 4.74
CA SER A 42 -8.31 0.96 6.20
C SER A 42 -9.61 1.41 6.87
N GLN A 43 -9.87 0.90 8.06
CA GLN A 43 -10.93 1.39 8.94
C GLN A 43 -10.33 2.01 10.19
N THR A 44 -10.96 3.02 10.76
CA THR A 44 -10.55 3.56 12.06
C THR A 44 -11.20 2.73 13.16
N VAL A 45 -10.39 2.10 14.01
CA VAL A 45 -10.82 1.37 15.20
C VAL A 45 -10.19 2.05 16.41
N GLU A 46 -10.99 2.49 17.37
CA GLU A 46 -10.51 3.18 18.59
C GLU A 46 -9.53 4.33 18.30
N GLY A 47 -9.80 5.10 17.23
CA GLY A 47 -8.96 6.24 16.82
C GLY A 47 -7.67 5.86 16.06
N ALA A 48 -7.41 4.57 15.83
CA ALA A 48 -6.26 4.09 15.06
C ALA A 48 -6.67 3.51 13.69
N PRO A 49 -5.96 3.84 12.60
CA PRO A 49 -6.25 3.25 11.29
C PRO A 49 -5.74 1.80 11.21
N PHE A 50 -6.67 0.88 11.02
CA PHE A 50 -6.41 -0.54 10.79
C PHE A 50 -6.51 -0.86 9.30
N GLY A 51 -5.38 -1.22 8.68
CA GLY A 51 -5.31 -1.59 7.27
C GLY A 51 -5.50 -3.09 7.03
N TYR A 52 -6.02 -3.47 5.86
CA TYR A 52 -6.36 -4.87 5.53
C TYR A 52 -5.36 -5.58 4.62
N GLY A 53 -4.22 -4.95 4.32
CA GLY A 53 -3.25 -5.52 3.40
C GLY A 53 -1.90 -4.83 3.50
N LEU A 54 -1.73 -3.70 2.82
CA LEU A 54 -0.46 -2.99 2.83
C LEU A 54 -0.14 -2.43 4.22
N HIS A 55 1.05 -2.72 4.74
CA HIS A 55 1.45 -2.20 6.05
C HIS A 55 2.09 -0.82 5.95
N LEU A 56 2.98 -0.62 4.96
CA LEU A 56 3.82 0.58 4.88
C LEU A 56 3.86 1.16 3.47
N LEU A 57 3.81 2.48 3.38
CA LEU A 57 3.96 3.27 2.17
C LEU A 57 5.43 3.57 1.89
N HIS A 58 5.86 3.43 0.64
CA HIS A 58 7.20 3.83 0.23
C HIS A 58 7.24 5.34 -0.02
N LYS A 59 7.95 6.11 0.83
CA LYS A 59 7.93 7.60 0.83
C LYS A 59 8.37 8.28 -0.47
N ARG A 60 9.12 7.55 -1.30
CA ARG A 60 9.60 8.00 -2.63
C ARG A 60 9.18 7.04 -3.75
N GLY A 61 8.21 6.17 -3.47
CA GLY A 61 7.76 5.14 -4.40
C GLY A 61 6.82 5.70 -5.46
N PRO A 62 6.47 4.90 -6.48
CA PRO A 62 5.61 5.32 -7.58
C PRO A 62 4.25 5.87 -7.11
N LEU A 63 3.58 5.15 -6.20
CA LEU A 63 2.30 5.60 -5.64
C LEU A 63 2.39 6.98 -4.99
N MET A 64 3.49 7.27 -4.27
CA MET A 64 3.65 8.58 -3.65
C MET A 64 3.83 9.71 -4.67
N LYS A 65 4.45 9.42 -5.81
CA LYS A 65 4.54 10.39 -6.90
C LYS A 65 3.16 10.70 -7.48
N VAL A 66 2.30 9.69 -7.64
CA VAL A 66 0.91 9.86 -8.11
C VAL A 66 0.11 10.70 -7.11
N VAL A 67 0.09 10.29 -5.84
CA VAL A 67 -0.72 10.96 -4.79
C VAL A 67 -0.34 12.44 -4.62
N ARG A 68 0.96 12.77 -4.70
CA ARG A 68 1.43 14.18 -4.62
C ARG A 68 1.03 15.03 -5.83
N LYS A 69 0.82 14.42 -7.00
CA LYS A 69 0.37 15.15 -8.20
C LYS A 69 -1.12 15.50 -8.09
N ILE A 70 -1.92 14.60 -7.54
CA ILE A 70 -3.38 14.73 -7.51
C ILE A 70 -3.91 15.40 -6.24
N SER A 71 -3.12 15.49 -5.17
CA SER A 71 -3.58 16.05 -3.90
C SER A 71 -2.51 16.91 -3.24
N ARG A 72 -2.91 18.12 -2.81
CA ARG A 72 -2.06 19.06 -2.09
C ARG A 72 -2.16 18.94 -0.57
N LEU A 73 -3.12 18.20 -0.02
CA LEU A 73 -3.24 18.12 1.44
C LEU A 73 -2.06 17.34 2.02
N ARG A 74 -1.56 17.83 3.15
CA ARG A 74 -0.44 17.23 3.85
C ARG A 74 -0.81 15.83 4.32
N MET A 75 0.05 14.87 4.01
CA MET A 75 -0.05 13.52 4.56
C MET A 75 0.76 13.40 5.85
N VAL A 76 0.15 12.80 6.88
CA VAL A 76 0.84 12.43 8.11
C VAL A 76 1.57 11.12 7.88
N LEU A 77 2.90 11.17 7.79
CA LEU A 77 3.75 10.01 7.55
C LEU A 77 4.76 9.85 8.68
N SER A 78 4.92 8.63 9.19
CA SER A 78 5.91 8.31 10.21
C SER A 78 6.70 7.07 9.83
N SER A 79 8.03 7.11 9.93
CA SER A 79 8.85 5.92 9.69
C SER A 79 8.69 4.95 10.86
N PRO A 80 8.43 3.66 10.64
CA PRO A 80 8.45 2.70 11.72
C PRO A 80 9.87 2.65 12.30
N ARG A 81 9.95 2.83 13.63
CA ARG A 81 11.20 2.66 14.36
C ARG A 81 11.44 1.17 14.58
N LEU A 82 12.50 0.61 13.99
CA LEU A 82 12.79 -0.82 14.10
C LEU A 82 13.01 -1.29 15.54
N ASP A 83 13.40 -0.39 16.44
CA ASP A 83 13.55 -0.65 17.86
C ASP A 83 12.23 -0.64 18.66
N ARG A 84 11.16 -0.15 18.03
CA ARG A 84 9.79 -0.20 18.58
C ARG A 84 8.86 -1.08 17.73
N LEU A 85 9.36 -1.63 16.63
CA LEU A 85 8.59 -2.51 15.77
C LEU A 85 8.68 -3.93 16.31
N HIS A 86 7.53 -4.46 16.67
CA HIS A 86 7.37 -5.84 17.09
C HIS A 86 6.63 -6.60 16.00
N VAL A 87 7.22 -7.70 15.52
CA VAL A 87 6.54 -8.62 14.62
C VAL A 87 6.04 -9.79 15.46
N VAL A 88 4.72 -9.96 15.51
CA VAL A 88 4.08 -11.03 16.29
C VAL A 88 4.63 -12.39 15.85
N GLY A 89 5.02 -13.22 16.82
CA GLY A 89 5.66 -14.53 16.57
C GLY A 89 7.16 -14.48 16.23
N VAL A 90 7.75 -13.29 16.06
CA VAL A 90 9.19 -13.10 15.77
C VAL A 90 9.90 -12.31 16.86
N GLY A 91 9.27 -11.25 17.38
CA GLY A 91 9.88 -10.35 18.35
C GLY A 91 10.37 -9.02 17.74
N PRO A 92 11.22 -8.26 18.47
CA PRO A 92 11.73 -6.98 18.00
C PRO A 92 12.82 -7.16 16.93
N LEU A 93 12.74 -6.36 15.86
CA LEU A 93 13.77 -6.38 14.79
C LEU A 93 15.07 -5.68 15.20
N ARG A 94 15.02 -4.81 16.22
CA ARG A 94 16.20 -4.16 16.82
C ARG A 94 16.04 -3.98 18.34
N PRO A 95 16.46 -4.95 19.18
CA PRO A 95 16.31 -4.84 20.63
C PRO A 95 17.10 -3.67 21.22
N ARG A 96 16.54 -3.00 22.23
CA ARG A 96 17.17 -1.83 22.90
C ARG A 96 18.12 -2.21 24.03
N ASN A 97 17.86 -3.33 24.71
CA ASN A 97 18.56 -3.72 25.94
C ASN A 97 19.70 -4.73 25.67
N ASN A 98 20.00 -5.05 24.41
CA ASN A 98 21.03 -6.01 24.04
C ASN A 98 21.74 -5.58 22.75
N VAL A 99 22.85 -4.85 22.90
CA VAL A 99 23.62 -4.28 21.78
C VAL A 99 24.21 -5.37 20.89
N ARG A 100 24.70 -6.48 21.47
CA ARG A 100 25.26 -7.61 20.71
C ARG A 100 24.21 -8.24 19.80
N LEU A 101 23.02 -8.53 20.34
CA LEU A 101 21.91 -9.08 19.57
C LEU A 101 21.43 -8.09 18.49
N ALA A 102 21.33 -6.80 18.80
CA ALA A 102 20.96 -5.79 17.82
C ALA A 102 21.97 -5.70 16.65
N ALA A 103 23.27 -5.81 16.94
CA ALA A 103 24.32 -5.84 15.92
C ALA A 103 24.25 -7.11 15.06
N GLN A 104 24.00 -8.27 15.67
CA GLN A 104 23.80 -9.54 14.97
C GLN A 104 22.58 -9.48 14.04
N LEU A 105 21.41 -9.11 14.56
CA LEU A 105 20.18 -8.97 13.78
C LEU A 105 20.35 -8.01 12.60
N ARG A 106 21.06 -6.88 12.80
CA ARG A 106 21.38 -5.97 11.70
C ARG A 106 22.18 -6.65 10.59
N ARG A 107 23.14 -7.51 10.91
CA ARG A 107 23.91 -8.27 9.91
C ARG A 107 23.03 -9.31 9.22
N THR A 108 22.24 -10.07 9.97
CA THR A 108 21.30 -11.06 9.43
C THR A 108 20.28 -10.42 8.48
N LEU A 109 19.69 -9.29 8.86
CA LEU A 109 18.77 -8.53 8.00
C LEU A 109 19.44 -8.06 6.70
N LYS A 110 20.73 -7.70 6.75
CA LYS A 110 21.50 -7.29 5.56
C LYS A 110 21.79 -8.47 4.64
N GLN A 111 22.05 -9.65 5.19
CA GLN A 111 22.27 -10.89 4.43
C GLN A 111 20.99 -11.44 3.79
N ALA A 112 19.83 -11.07 4.34
CA ALA A 112 18.52 -11.52 3.87
C ALA A 112 18.38 -13.04 3.82
N ASP A 113 18.94 -13.73 4.82
CA ASP A 113 18.83 -15.18 5.00
C ASP A 113 17.37 -15.60 5.26
N PRO A 114 16.72 -16.34 4.34
CA PRO A 114 15.31 -16.73 4.47
C PRO A 114 15.02 -17.68 5.62
N SER A 115 16.04 -18.33 6.20
CA SER A 115 15.88 -19.22 7.36
C SER A 115 15.66 -18.46 8.67
N SER A 116 15.98 -17.15 8.71
CA SER A 116 15.88 -16.34 9.91
C SER A 116 14.47 -15.81 10.13
N PRO A 117 13.83 -16.06 11.30
CA PRO A 117 12.53 -15.49 11.63
C PRO A 117 12.50 -13.96 11.56
N ALA A 118 13.60 -13.29 11.93
CA ALA A 118 13.72 -11.83 11.86
C ALA A 118 13.68 -11.31 10.41
N VAL A 119 14.32 -12.03 9.49
CA VAL A 119 14.33 -11.72 8.05
C VAL A 119 12.94 -11.93 7.46
N LEU A 120 12.29 -13.05 7.78
CA LEU A 120 10.91 -13.33 7.35
C LEU A 120 9.92 -12.28 7.89
N GLY A 121 10.04 -11.90 9.17
CA GLY A 121 9.21 -10.86 9.78
C GLY A 121 9.43 -9.48 9.16
N ALA A 122 10.68 -9.12 8.86
CA ALA A 122 11.00 -7.87 8.16
C ALA A 122 10.47 -7.88 6.72
N ALA A 123 10.57 -9.00 6.01
CA ALA A 123 10.01 -9.16 4.67
C ALA A 123 8.49 -9.06 4.67
N LEU A 124 7.81 -9.69 5.63
CA LEU A 124 6.37 -9.58 5.83
C LEU A 124 5.94 -8.12 6.03
N ALA A 125 6.59 -7.41 6.95
CA ALA A 125 6.31 -5.99 7.23
C ALA A 125 6.55 -5.09 6.01
N ALA A 126 7.58 -5.38 5.21
CA ALA A 126 7.89 -4.61 4.00
C ALA A 126 6.95 -4.93 2.82
N GLY A 127 6.58 -6.21 2.65
CA GLY A 127 5.98 -6.78 1.45
C GLY A 127 4.47 -7.02 1.51
N SER A 128 3.81 -6.75 2.65
CA SER A 128 2.35 -6.85 2.80
C SER A 128 1.84 -8.28 2.61
N GLY A 129 2.43 -9.24 3.33
CA GLY A 129 2.04 -10.65 3.25
C GLY A 129 2.92 -11.52 2.35
N VAL A 130 3.78 -10.92 1.51
CA VAL A 130 4.67 -11.67 0.60
C VAL A 130 6.12 -11.56 1.08
N GLN A 131 6.78 -12.71 1.25
CA GLN A 131 8.18 -12.79 1.63
C GLN A 131 9.08 -12.46 0.43
N ARG A 132 9.32 -11.17 0.19
CA ARG A 132 10.21 -10.67 -0.86
C ARG A 132 11.39 -9.92 -0.26
N PHE A 133 12.58 -10.21 -0.76
CA PHE A 133 13.84 -9.55 -0.39
C PHE A 133 14.23 -8.48 -1.41
N ASP A 134 13.26 -7.63 -1.78
CA ASP A 134 13.39 -6.68 -2.89
C ASP A 134 13.77 -5.25 -2.42
N GLN A 135 13.54 -4.27 -3.29
CA GLN A 135 13.78 -2.86 -2.99
C GLN A 135 12.98 -2.37 -1.77
N ARG A 136 11.79 -2.92 -1.50
CA ARG A 136 10.99 -2.56 -0.32
C ARG A 136 11.59 -3.12 0.96
N TYR A 137 12.09 -4.36 0.93
CA TYR A 137 12.82 -4.94 2.06
C TYR A 137 14.02 -4.07 2.45
N THR A 138 14.81 -3.65 1.46
CA THR A 138 15.91 -2.71 1.68
C THR A 138 15.42 -1.34 2.16
N ALA A 139 14.29 -0.86 1.66
CA ALA A 139 13.70 0.41 2.05
C ALA A 139 13.24 0.44 3.52
N LEU A 140 12.74 -0.69 4.06
CA LEU A 140 12.38 -0.83 5.47
C LEU A 140 13.61 -0.54 6.36
N GLN A 141 14.71 -1.23 6.08
CA GLN A 141 15.97 -1.09 6.84
C GLN A 141 16.55 0.32 6.76
N LYS A 142 16.35 1.02 5.63
CA LYS A 142 16.81 2.39 5.40
C LYS A 142 15.82 3.47 5.89
N GLY A 143 14.73 3.09 6.58
CA GLY A 143 13.73 4.05 7.08
C GLY A 143 12.97 4.79 5.97
N ARG A 144 12.89 4.21 4.77
CA ARG A 144 12.24 4.80 3.58
C ARG A 144 10.78 4.38 3.42
N LEU A 145 10.33 3.42 4.23
CA LEU A 145 8.93 3.09 4.38
C LEU A 145 8.29 3.92 5.51
N ALA A 146 6.98 4.13 5.43
CA ALA A 146 6.21 4.92 6.38
C ALA A 146 4.86 4.30 6.69
N VAL A 147 4.45 4.40 7.95
CA VAL A 147 3.05 4.28 8.35
C VAL A 147 2.31 5.53 7.85
N VAL A 148 1.08 5.34 7.39
CA VAL A 148 0.19 6.42 6.97
C VAL A 148 -0.73 6.75 8.15
N GLY A 149 -0.56 7.93 8.75
CA GLY A 149 -1.25 8.32 9.98
C GLY A 149 -2.77 8.47 9.81
N GLU A 150 -3.21 8.91 8.63
CA GLU A 150 -4.64 8.96 8.24
C GLU A 150 -5.18 7.59 7.76
N GLY A 151 -4.34 6.55 7.78
CA GLY A 151 -4.64 5.26 7.18
C GLY A 151 -4.58 5.24 5.66
N TRP A 152 -4.72 4.06 5.07
CA TRP A 152 -4.72 3.91 3.62
C TRP A 152 -5.99 4.43 2.95
N ALA A 153 -7.12 4.43 3.68
CA ALA A 153 -8.37 5.03 3.21
C ALA A 153 -8.19 6.52 2.85
N GLY A 154 -7.34 7.27 3.58
CA GLY A 154 -7.02 8.65 3.23
C GLY A 154 -6.31 8.77 1.87
N ILE A 155 -5.37 7.87 1.55
CA ILE A 155 -4.71 7.84 0.23
C ILE A 155 -5.70 7.50 -0.88
N VAL A 156 -6.50 6.46 -0.65
CA VAL A 156 -7.51 6.00 -1.62
C VAL A 156 -8.58 7.07 -1.86
N GLY A 157 -9.05 7.73 -0.80
CA GLY A 157 -10.01 8.82 -0.89
C GLY A 157 -9.49 9.99 -1.73
N ARG A 158 -8.21 10.35 -1.60
CA ARG A 158 -7.57 11.37 -2.47
C ARG A 158 -7.58 10.95 -3.94
N MET A 159 -7.36 9.66 -4.23
CA MET A 159 -7.38 9.14 -5.60
C MET A 159 -8.80 9.14 -6.19
N ALA A 160 -9.79 8.76 -5.40
CA ALA A 160 -11.19 8.80 -5.83
C ALA A 160 -11.69 10.24 -6.01
N ALA A 161 -11.39 11.15 -5.09
CA ALA A 161 -11.74 12.57 -5.23
C ALA A 161 -11.15 13.17 -6.52
N ALA A 162 -9.89 12.87 -6.84
CA ALA A 162 -9.27 13.34 -8.07
C ALA A 162 -9.90 12.76 -9.36
N LEU A 163 -10.48 11.56 -9.29
CA LEU A 163 -11.21 10.94 -10.39
C LEU A 163 -12.62 11.55 -10.55
N ASP A 164 -13.28 11.81 -9.42
CA ASP A 164 -14.59 12.45 -9.36
C ASP A 164 -14.53 13.89 -9.92
N GLU A 165 -13.50 14.65 -9.56
CA GLU A 165 -13.25 16.02 -10.09
C GLU A 165 -13.16 16.08 -11.63
N VAL A 166 -12.75 14.99 -12.28
CA VAL A 166 -12.64 14.89 -13.73
C VAL A 166 -13.74 14.04 -14.37
N GLY A 167 -14.79 13.71 -13.61
CA GLY A 167 -16.00 13.05 -14.10
C GLY A 167 -15.85 11.55 -14.37
N VAL A 168 -14.88 10.87 -13.76
CA VAL A 168 -14.75 9.41 -13.87
C VAL A 168 -15.69 8.75 -12.87
N LEU A 169 -16.71 8.05 -13.38
CA LEU A 169 -17.64 7.27 -12.58
C LEU A 169 -16.95 6.03 -11.99
N ILE A 170 -17.15 5.81 -10.68
CA ILE A 170 -16.79 4.58 -9.97
C ILE A 170 -18.09 3.89 -9.55
N GLU A 171 -18.48 2.85 -10.29
CA GLU A 171 -19.68 2.07 -10.04
C GLU A 171 -19.41 0.96 -9.03
N ALA A 172 -20.23 0.89 -7.98
CA ALA A 172 -20.14 -0.12 -6.93
C ALA A 172 -21.01 -1.35 -7.23
N HIS A 173 -20.90 -2.39 -6.41
CA HIS A 173 -21.75 -3.60 -6.44
C HIS A 173 -21.83 -4.36 -7.78
N CYS A 174 -20.86 -4.15 -8.67
CA CYS A 174 -20.81 -4.82 -9.96
C CYS A 174 -20.50 -6.32 -9.80
N ARG A 175 -21.31 -7.18 -10.41
CA ARG A 175 -21.12 -8.64 -10.41
C ARG A 175 -20.88 -9.14 -11.82
N VAL A 176 -19.98 -10.12 -11.97
CA VAL A 176 -19.81 -10.85 -13.22
C VAL A 176 -20.89 -11.93 -13.26
N GLU A 177 -21.87 -11.79 -14.14
CA GLU A 177 -22.96 -12.76 -14.30
C GLU A 177 -22.60 -13.90 -15.24
N ASN A 178 -21.85 -13.60 -16.31
CA ASN A 178 -21.38 -14.59 -17.28
C ASN A 178 -20.02 -14.16 -17.87
N ILE A 179 -19.25 -15.13 -18.38
CA ILE A 179 -18.01 -14.88 -19.14
C ILE A 179 -18.21 -15.52 -20.51
N GLU A 180 -18.37 -14.68 -21.52
CA GLU A 180 -18.45 -15.13 -22.91
C GLU A 180 -17.04 -15.15 -23.50
N ASN A 181 -16.61 -16.32 -23.98
CA ASN A 181 -15.40 -16.39 -24.80
C ASN A 181 -15.72 -15.73 -26.13
N GLY A 182 -15.10 -14.57 -26.40
CA GLY A 182 -15.30 -13.83 -27.64
C GLY A 182 -15.11 -14.70 -28.88
N ARG A 183 -15.76 -14.31 -29.98
CA ARG A 183 -15.57 -14.95 -31.29
C ARG A 183 -14.16 -14.77 -31.82
#